data_AF-A0A0K2V530-F1
#
_entry.id   AF-A0A0K2V530-F1
#
_cell.length_a   1.000
_cell.length_b   1.000
_cell.length_c   1.000
_cell.angle_alpha   90.00
_cell.angle_beta   90.00
_cell.angle_gamma   90.00
#
_symmetry.space_group_name_H-M   'P 1'
#
loop_
_entity.id
_entity.type
_entity.pdbx_description
1 polymer ?
#
loop_
_entity_poly.entity_id
_entity_poly.type
_entity_poly.pdbx_seq_one_letter_code
_entity_poly.pdbx_strand_id
1 'polypeptide(L)'
;MSEQQTKRQRISDLLDAGIDVRKITDIVKCSRSLVFKLAKMKKNGEYICRKSGSGMHNLKRDTKFFLSLMKKLRGIPLSESGSLTYPIMHRIKNMNDSCT
;
A
#
# COMPACT_ATOMS: atom_id res chain seq x y z
N MET A 1 5.34 2.33 -10.54
CA MET A 1 4.08 1.65 -10.14
C MET A 1 4.41 0.37 -9.37
N SER A 2 3.75 0.10 -8.24
CA SER A 2 3.96 -1.18 -7.54
C SER A 2 3.29 -2.32 -8.31
N GLU A 3 3.81 -3.55 -8.17
CA GLU A 3 3.25 -4.73 -8.84
C GLU A 3 1.74 -4.91 -8.56
N GLN A 4 1.31 -4.64 -7.33
CA GLN A 4 -0.09 -4.71 -6.94
C GLN A 4 -0.94 -3.64 -7.62
N GLN A 5 -0.41 -2.42 -7.78
CA GLN A 5 -1.10 -1.34 -8.47
C GLN A 5 -1.28 -1.69 -9.96
N THR A 6 -0.24 -2.23 -10.60
CA THR A 6 -0.30 -2.69 -12.00
C THR A 6 -1.35 -3.79 -12.18
N LYS A 7 -1.42 -4.76 -11.26
CA LYS A 7 -2.44 -5.82 -11.29
C LYS A 7 -3.86 -5.24 -11.18
N ARG A 8 -4.09 -4.26 -10.30
CA ARG A 8 -5.40 -3.61 -10.15
C ARG A 8 -5.79 -2.79 -11.38
N GLN A 9 -4.84 -2.08 -11.97
CA GLN A 9 -5.08 -1.34 -13.21
C GLN A 9 -5.48 -2.30 -14.33
N ARG A 10 -4.74 -3.40 -14.50
CA ARG A 10 -5.06 -4.41 -15.51
C ARG A 10 -6.45 -5.03 -15.32
N ILE A 11 -6.89 -5.24 -14.07
CA ILE A 11 -8.27 -5.69 -13.79
C ILE A 11 -9.28 -4.62 -14.21
N SER A 12 -9.01 -3.33 -13.93
CA SER A 12 -9.87 -2.22 -14.36
C SER A 12 -10.06 -2.17 -15.87
N ASP A 13 -8.96 -2.28 -16.61
CA ASP A 13 -8.96 -2.19 -18.08
C ASP A 13 -9.74 -3.37 -18.70
N LEU A 14 -9.60 -4.57 -18.13
CA LEU A 14 -10.36 -5.75 -18.57
C LEU A 14 -11.86 -5.66 -18.24
N LEU A 15 -12.20 -4.99 -17.13
CA LEU A 15 -13.60 -4.70 -16.80
C LEU A 15 -14.20 -3.66 -17.76
N ASP A 16 -13.43 -2.65 -18.19
CA ASP A 16 -13.87 -1.69 -19.23
C ASP A 16 -14.09 -2.36 -20.58
N ALA A 17 -13.23 -3.32 -20.91
CA ALA A 17 -13.37 -4.14 -22.11
C ALA A 17 -14.54 -5.15 -22.05
N GLY A 18 -15.33 -5.16 -20.95
CA GLY A 18 -16.49 -6.04 -20.80
C GLY A 18 -16.15 -7.52 -20.65
N ILE A 19 -14.91 -7.85 -20.26
CA ILE A 19 -14.47 -9.24 -20.10
C ILE A 19 -15.12 -9.84 -18.85
N ASP A 20 -15.57 -11.09 -18.95
CA ASP A 20 -16.17 -11.80 -17.82
C ASP A 20 -15.18 -11.99 -16.66
N VAL A 21 -15.70 -11.87 -15.43
CA VAL A 21 -14.93 -11.94 -14.18
C VAL A 21 -14.18 -13.26 -14.04
N ARG A 22 -14.74 -14.37 -14.56
CA ARG A 22 -14.05 -15.67 -14.54
C ARG A 22 -12.78 -15.62 -15.37
N LYS A 23 -12.87 -15.11 -16.61
CA LYS A 23 -11.73 -14.94 -17.52
C LYS A 23 -10.68 -13.97 -16.95
N ILE A 24 -11.11 -12.90 -16.27
CA ILE A 24 -10.18 -11.94 -15.62
C ILE A 24 -9.37 -12.62 -14.52
N THR A 25 -10.01 -13.49 -13.73
CA THR A 25 -9.37 -14.25 -12.64
C THR A 25 -8.22 -15.11 -13.20
N ASP A 26 -8.47 -15.78 -14.33
CA ASP A 26 -7.49 -16.64 -15.00
C ASP A 26 -6.35 -15.83 -15.64
N ILE A 27 -6.65 -14.70 -16.29
CA ILE A 27 -5.66 -13.83 -16.96
C ILE A 27 -4.73 -13.17 -15.94
N VAL A 28 -5.30 -12.60 -14.87
CA VAL A 28 -4.53 -11.80 -13.89
C VAL A 28 -3.99 -12.66 -12.74
N LYS A 29 -4.44 -13.92 -12.62
CA LYS A 29 -4.07 -14.86 -11.55
C LYS A 29 -4.30 -14.24 -10.16
N CYS A 30 -5.50 -13.74 -9.93
CA CYS A 30 -5.89 -13.10 -8.67
C CYS A 30 -7.16 -13.73 -8.09
N SER A 31 -7.55 -13.37 -6.85
CA SER A 31 -8.77 -13.92 -6.27
C SER A 31 -10.02 -13.32 -6.94
N ARG A 32 -11.05 -14.14 -7.12
CA ARG A 32 -12.35 -13.67 -7.64
C ARG A 32 -12.96 -12.55 -6.78
N SER A 33 -12.76 -12.62 -5.47
CA SER A 33 -13.20 -11.59 -4.51
C SER A 33 -12.56 -10.22 -4.78
N LEU A 34 -11.30 -10.18 -5.20
CA LEU A 34 -10.61 -8.94 -5.57
C LEU A 34 -11.26 -8.31 -6.80
N VAL A 35 -11.54 -9.11 -7.83
CA VAL A 35 -12.17 -8.62 -9.07
C VAL A 35 -13.56 -8.04 -8.78
N PHE A 36 -14.38 -8.72 -7.98
CA PHE A 36 -15.69 -8.20 -7.58
C PHE A 36 -15.60 -6.90 -6.78
N LYS A 37 -14.64 -6.81 -5.85
CA LYS A 37 -14.42 -5.58 -5.08
C LYS A 37 -14.07 -4.41 -6.00
N LEU A 38 -13.18 -4.62 -6.98
CA LEU A 38 -12.80 -3.60 -7.95
C LEU A 38 -13.95 -3.23 -8.89
N ALA A 39 -14.73 -4.21 -9.35
CA ALA A 39 -15.92 -3.95 -10.16
C ALA A 39 -16.96 -3.11 -9.39
N LYS A 40 -17.16 -3.37 -8.10
CA LYS A 40 -18.04 -2.57 -7.23
C LYS A 40 -17.49 -1.15 -7.03
N MET A 41 -16.20 -1.01 -6.70
CA MET A 41 -15.56 0.30 -6.55
C MET A 41 -15.71 1.14 -7.82
N LYS A 42 -15.49 0.53 -8.99
CA LYS A 42 -15.66 1.18 -10.29
C LYS A 42 -17.09 1.64 -10.55
N LYS A 43 -18.09 0.79 -10.28
CA LYS A 43 -19.51 1.18 -10.38
C LYS A 43 -19.87 2.36 -9.47
N ASN A 44 -19.21 2.46 -8.33
CA ASN A 44 -19.38 3.55 -7.37
C ASN A 44 -18.56 4.81 -7.72
N GLY A 45 -17.78 4.81 -8.80
CA GLY A 45 -16.84 5.89 -9.12
C GLY A 45 -15.68 6.03 -8.13
N GLU A 46 -15.42 5.00 -7.32
CA GLU A 46 -14.33 4.99 -6.34
C GLU A 46 -12.98 4.75 -7.02
N TYR A 47 -11.95 5.44 -6.52
CA TYR A 47 -10.59 5.32 -7.05
C TYR A 47 -9.95 3.96 -6.70
N ILE A 48 -9.27 3.35 -7.68
CA ILE A 48 -8.80 1.94 -7.67
C ILE A 48 -7.47 1.74 -6.92
N CYS A 49 -6.95 2.78 -6.28
CA CYS A 49 -5.71 2.65 -5.51
C CYS A 49 -5.93 1.95 -4.15
N ARG A 50 -4.81 1.56 -3.54
CA ARG A 50 -4.82 1.12 -2.15
C ARG A 50 -5.10 2.36 -1.29
N LYS A 51 -6.26 2.38 -0.61
CA LYS A 51 -6.45 3.25 0.56
C LYS A 51 -5.24 3.09 1.46
N SER A 52 -4.63 4.20 1.86
CA SER A 52 -3.55 4.20 2.85
C SER A 52 -3.98 3.31 4.02
N GLY A 53 -3.12 2.36 4.38
CA GLY A 53 -3.46 1.44 5.47
C GLY A 53 -3.80 2.27 6.71
N SER A 54 -4.86 1.90 7.42
CA SER A 54 -5.18 2.42 8.76
C SER A 54 -4.17 1.89 9.79
N GLY A 55 -2.87 1.99 9.48
CA GLY A 55 -1.76 1.44 10.27
C GLY A 55 -1.52 2.17 11.58
N MET A 56 -2.37 3.13 11.92
CA MET A 56 -2.36 3.82 13.19
C MET A 56 -3.74 3.64 13.82
N HIS A 57 -3.96 2.47 14.43
CA HIS A 57 -4.83 2.46 15.60
C HIS A 57 -4.30 3.54 16.54
N ASN A 58 -5.18 4.40 17.05
CA ASN A 58 -4.89 5.44 18.04
C ASN A 58 -4.45 4.86 19.40
N LEU A 59 -3.64 3.80 19.39
CA LEU A 59 -2.82 3.43 20.52
C LEU A 59 -1.92 4.64 20.77
N LYS A 60 -2.27 5.46 21.77
CA LYS A 60 -1.38 6.46 22.35
C LYS A 60 -0.08 5.71 22.64
N ARG A 61 0.90 5.84 21.75
CA ARG A 61 2.18 5.17 21.89
C ARG A 61 2.84 5.86 23.08
N ASP A 62 2.86 5.16 24.21
CA ASP A 62 3.43 5.66 25.45
C ASP A 62 4.86 6.14 25.18
N THR A 63 5.17 7.37 25.56
CA THR A 63 6.51 7.96 25.43
C THR A 63 7.56 7.06 26.08
N LYS A 64 7.19 6.32 27.14
CA LYS A 64 8.06 5.32 27.78
C LYS A 64 8.38 4.13 26.87
N PHE A 65 7.44 3.70 26.03
CA PHE A 65 7.67 2.63 25.05
C PHE A 65 8.70 3.06 24.00
N PHE A 66 8.58 4.28 23.47
CA PHE A 66 9.55 4.82 22.52
C PHE A 66 10.94 4.98 23.15
N LEU A 67 11.03 5.51 24.38
CA LEU A 67 12.31 5.64 25.09
C LEU A 67 12.97 4.29 25.37
N SER A 68 12.20 3.28 25.77
CA SER A 68 12.69 1.91 25.96
C SER A 68 13.18 1.28 24.66
N LEU A 69 12.44 1.46 23.57
CA LEU A 69 12.82 0.98 22.24
C LEU A 69 14.12 1.64 21.76
N MET A 70 14.22 2.97 21.87
CA MET A 70 15.44 3.71 21.50
C MET A 70 16.64 3.31 22.36
N LYS A 71 16.43 3.04 23.66
CA LYS A 71 17.48 2.56 24.56
C LYS A 71 17.95 1.14 24.20
N LYS A 72 17.05 0.25 23.77
CA LYS A 72 17.40 -1.07 23.23
C LYS A 72 18.13 -0.99 21.90
N LEU A 73 17.73 -0.06 21.01
CA LEU A 73 18.39 0.16 19.73
C LEU A 73 19.76 0.82 19.86
N ARG A 74 20.00 1.65 20.89
CA ARG A 74 21.32 2.23 21.21
C ARG A 74 22.38 1.20 21.62
N GLY A 75 22.00 -0.04 21.93
CA GLY A 75 22.93 -1.14 22.14
C GLY A 75 23.46 -1.77 20.85
N ILE A 76 22.96 -1.35 19.69
CA ILE A 76 23.48 -1.73 18.38
C ILE A 76 24.49 -0.64 17.99
N PRO A 77 25.77 -0.95 17.74
CA PRO A 77 26.72 0.05 17.27
C PRO A 77 26.21 0.60 15.94
N LEU A 78 25.82 1.88 15.95
CA LEU A 78 25.61 2.63 14.71
C LEU A 78 27.00 2.75 14.08
N SER A 79 27.27 1.97 13.04
CA SER A 79 28.38 2.27 12.15
C SER A 79 28.20 3.69 11.64
N GLU A 80 29.27 4.49 11.74
CA GLU A 80 29.36 5.89 11.31
C GLU A 80 29.14 6.02 9.80
N SER A 81 27.89 5.92 9.37
CA SER A 81 27.43 6.43 8.10
C SER A 81 26.01 6.93 8.35
N GLY A 82 25.93 8.15 8.88
CA GLY A 82 24.67 8.83 9.09
C GLY A 82 23.90 8.94 7.78
N SER A 83 22.72 8.31 7.73
CA SER A 83 21.53 8.74 6.95
C SER A 83 20.51 7.61 6.82
N LEU A 84 19.72 7.34 7.87
CA LEU A 84 18.52 6.47 7.73
C LEU A 84 17.26 7.04 8.38
N THR A 85 17.17 8.35 8.56
CA THR A 85 15.88 9.04 8.81
C THR A 85 15.25 9.59 7.53
N TYR A 86 15.97 9.66 6.41
CA TYR A 86 15.44 10.20 5.15
C TYR A 86 14.77 9.20 4.19
N PRO A 87 15.14 7.91 4.07
CA PRO A 87 14.52 7.06 3.04
C PRO A 87 13.08 6.65 3.37
N ILE A 88 12.68 6.64 4.65
CA ILE A 88 11.29 6.33 5.03
C ILE A 88 10.39 7.54 4.76
N MET A 89 10.82 8.76 5.09
CA MET A 89 10.02 9.96 4.84
C MET A 89 9.91 10.29 3.34
N HIS A 90 10.99 10.12 2.57
CA HIS A 90 10.98 10.34 1.12
C HIS A 90 10.09 9.32 0.39
N ARG A 91 10.03 8.07 0.88
CA ARG A 91 9.15 7.03 0.33
C ARG A 91 7.67 7.28 0.60
N ILE A 92 7.35 7.96 1.71
CA ILE A 92 5.97 8.36 2.06
C ILE A 92 5.52 9.57 1.21
N LYS A 93 6.40 10.56 1.00
CA LYS A 93 6.08 11.73 0.16
C LYS A 93 5.86 11.32 -1.30
N ASN A 94 6.73 10.48 -1.87
CA ASN A 94 6.60 10.01 -3.26
C ASN A 94 5.41 9.07 -3.50
N MET A 95 4.82 8.49 -2.45
CA MET A 95 3.56 7.73 -2.55
C MET A 95 2.32 8.63 -2.64
N ASN A 96 2.41 9.89 -2.21
CA ASN A 96 1.29 10.83 -2.23
C ASN A 96 1.15 11.54 -3.59
N ASP A 97 2.27 11.77 -4.29
CA ASP A 97 2.28 12.51 -5.57
C ASP A 97 2.04 11.62 -6.81
N SER A 98 1.89 10.29 -6.63
CA SER A 98 1.72 9.33 -7.74
C SER A 98 0.27 8.87 -7.95
N CYS A 99 -0.70 9.58 -7.38
CA CYS A 99 -2.14 9.35 -7.55
C CYS A 99 -2.94 10.67 -7.67
N THR A 100 -2.37 11.68 -8.34
CA THR A 100 -3.14 12.79 -8.94
C THR A 100 -3.35 12.52 -10.42
#